data_AF-A0A970DJU0-F1
#
_entry.id   AF-A0A970DJU0-F1
#
_cell.length_a   1.000
_cell.length_b   1.000
_cell.length_c   1.000
_cell.angle_alpha   90.00
_cell.angle_beta   90.00
_cell.angle_gamma   90.00
#
_symmetry.space_group_name_H-M   'P 1'
#
loop_
_entity.id
_entity.type
_entity.pdbx_description
1 polymer ?
#
loop_
_entity_poly.entity_id
_entity_poly.type
_entity_poly.pdbx_seq_one_letter_code
_entity_poly.pdbx_strand_id
1 'polypeptide(L)'
;MNNQLNEKTPNFWTRGKRETKKFYQIELRGSVNIKSFIFGLLLAVAVILPGAIMLFQYLMIYGYRGIFEFYLLLSWFGLLLFNGLSNYFTVKIAQAYEPDNARLQAISAKHVFLYNLLSIGFAILSLFILIFVGLFVFA
;
A
#
# COMPACT_ATOMS: atom_id res chain seq x y z
N MET A 1 34.93 7.82 -29.90
CA MET A 1 34.38 6.54 -29.38
C MET A 1 33.27 6.86 -28.40
N ASN A 2 32.04 6.46 -28.73
CA ASN A 2 30.84 6.66 -27.93
C ASN A 2 30.90 5.74 -26.70
N ASN A 3 31.27 6.29 -25.54
CA ASN A 3 31.02 5.65 -24.26
C ASN A 3 29.55 5.84 -23.89
N GLN A 4 28.66 5.15 -24.61
CA GLN A 4 27.31 4.93 -24.10
C GLN A 4 27.44 3.92 -22.96
N LEU A 5 27.71 4.45 -21.76
CA LEU A 5 27.52 3.73 -20.52
C LEU A 5 26.12 3.14 -20.59
N ASN A 6 26.08 1.81 -20.66
CA ASN A 6 24.88 1.01 -20.66
C ASN A 6 24.24 1.18 -19.28
N GLU A 7 23.55 2.30 -19.07
CA GLU A 7 22.78 2.57 -17.86
C GLU A 7 21.70 1.52 -17.78
N LYS A 8 22.02 0.38 -17.14
CA LYS A 8 21.04 -0.65 -16.82
C LYS A 8 19.90 0.06 -16.11
N THR A 9 18.75 0.07 -16.77
CA THR A 9 17.52 0.61 -16.18
C THR A 9 17.35 -0.08 -14.83
N PRO A 10 17.21 0.69 -13.73
CA PRO A 10 17.14 0.11 -12.41
C PRO A 10 15.97 -0.88 -12.36
N ASN A 11 16.19 -2.04 -11.75
CA ASN A 11 15.14 -3.04 -11.62
C ASN A 11 13.90 -2.43 -10.92
N PHE A 12 12.74 -3.05 -11.14
CA PHE A 12 11.47 -2.54 -10.65
C PHE A 12 11.51 -2.21 -9.13
N TRP A 13 12.09 -3.12 -8.34
CA TRP A 13 12.21 -3.00 -6.89
C TRP A 13 13.06 -1.81 -6.43
N THR A 14 14.23 -1.63 -7.04
CA THR A 14 15.13 -0.50 -6.76
C THR A 14 14.50 0.82 -7.20
N ARG A 15 13.74 0.81 -8.30
CA ARG A 15 12.96 1.98 -8.72
C ARG A 15 11.86 2.31 -7.70
N GLY A 16 11.04 1.34 -7.30
CA GLY A 16 10.01 1.53 -6.27
C GLY A 16 10.56 2.11 -4.96
N LYS A 17 11.65 1.51 -4.45
CA LYS A 17 12.33 2.02 -3.24
C LYS A 17 12.81 3.47 -3.40
N ARG A 18 13.37 3.81 -4.57
CA ARG A 18 13.83 5.18 -4.87
C ARG A 18 12.66 6.17 -4.93
N GLU A 19 11.56 5.82 -5.61
CA GLU A 19 10.37 6.66 -5.74
C GLU A 19 9.72 6.92 -4.37
N THR A 20 9.58 5.87 -3.55
CA THR A 20 9.08 6.01 -2.17
C THR A 20 9.99 6.90 -1.33
N LYS A 21 11.32 6.74 -1.42
CA LYS A 21 12.27 7.61 -0.72
C LYS A 21 12.19 9.06 -1.19
N LYS A 22 12.09 9.29 -2.50
CA LYS A 22 11.92 10.65 -3.07
C LYS A 22 10.68 11.33 -2.49
N PHE A 23 9.56 10.61 -2.42
CA PHE A 23 8.31 11.15 -1.87
C PHE A 23 8.50 11.62 -0.41
N TYR A 24 9.09 10.78 0.45
CA TYR A 24 9.34 11.15 1.85
C TYR A 24 10.37 12.27 2.04
N GLN A 25 11.23 12.51 1.05
CA GLN A 25 12.21 13.59 1.08
C GLN A 25 11.68 14.93 0.54
N ILE A 26 10.48 14.96 -0.04
CA ILE A 26 9.85 16.21 -0.48
C ILE A 26 9.17 16.83 0.74
N GLU A 27 9.63 18.02 1.11
CA GLU A 27 9.00 18.84 2.14
C GLU A 27 7.69 19.42 1.60
N LEU A 28 6.60 18.69 1.80
CA LEU A 28 5.25 19.19 1.55
C LEU A 28 4.83 20.13 2.68
N ARG A 29 3.96 21.10 2.37
CA ARG A 29 3.29 21.87 3.43
C ARG A 29 2.58 20.90 4.37
N GLY A 30 2.72 21.09 5.69
CA GLY A 30 2.18 20.14 6.68
C GLY A 30 0.68 19.84 6.50
N SER A 31 -0.10 20.84 6.10
CA SER A 31 -1.53 20.68 5.80
C SER A 31 -1.79 19.81 4.56
N VAL A 32 -0.98 19.95 3.50
CA VAL A 32 -1.07 19.13 2.29
C VAL A 32 -0.64 17.70 2.59
N ASN A 33 0.41 17.51 3.37
CA ASN A 33 0.89 16.18 3.78
C ASN A 33 -0.21 15.41 4.55
N ILE A 34 -0.76 16.03 5.60
CA ILE A 34 -1.81 15.40 6.43
C ILE A 34 -3.07 15.14 5.60
N LYS A 35 -3.53 16.10 4.79
CA LYS A 35 -4.71 15.91 3.94
C LYS A 35 -4.49 14.77 2.94
N SER A 36 -3.36 14.74 2.26
CA SER A 36 -3.04 13.69 1.28
C SER A 36 -2.97 12.31 1.92
N PHE A 37 -2.44 12.23 3.14
CA PHE A 37 -2.43 10.99 3.90
C PHE A 37 -3.85 10.54 4.29
N ILE A 38 -4.64 11.41 4.92
CA ILE A 38 -6.00 11.08 5.38
C ILE A 38 -6.91 10.71 4.20
N PHE A 39 -6.93 11.52 3.14
CA PHE A 39 -7.74 11.21 1.96
C PHE A 39 -7.25 9.96 1.24
N GLY A 40 -5.93 9.72 1.20
CA GLY A 40 -5.37 8.48 0.64
C GLY A 40 -5.83 7.24 1.40
N LEU A 41 -5.84 7.32 2.74
CA LEU A 41 -6.36 6.30 3.63
C LEU A 41 -7.86 6.06 3.40
N LEU A 42 -8.66 7.12 3.39
CA LEU A 42 -10.12 7.03 3.19
C LEU A 42 -10.48 6.41 1.83
N LEU A 43 -9.76 6.76 0.77
CA LEU A 43 -9.95 6.15 -0.56
C LEU A 43 -9.55 4.68 -0.56
N ALA A 44 -8.47 4.31 0.11
CA ALA A 44 -8.08 2.91 0.25
C ALA A 44 -9.15 2.09 1.01
N VAL A 45 -9.71 2.65 2.09
CA VAL A 45 -10.86 2.06 2.80
C VAL A 45 -12.04 1.91 1.86
N ALA A 46 -12.41 2.96 1.12
CA ALA A 46 -13.56 2.92 0.20
C ALA A 46 -13.42 1.82 -0.86
N VAL A 47 -12.21 1.54 -1.34
CA VAL A 47 -11.94 0.47 -2.31
C VAL A 47 -11.98 -0.93 -1.67
N ILE A 48 -11.48 -1.08 -0.44
CA ILE A 48 -11.31 -2.40 0.20
C ILE A 48 -12.53 -2.82 1.01
N LEU A 49 -13.26 -1.86 1.58
CA LEU A 49 -14.40 -2.11 2.46
C LEU A 49 -15.48 -3.00 1.82
N PRO A 50 -15.88 -2.82 0.54
CA PRO A 50 -16.84 -3.73 -0.09
C PRO A 50 -16.37 -5.19 -0.08
N GLY A 51 -15.09 -5.42 -0.41
CA GLY A 51 -14.49 -6.76 -0.36
C GLY A 51 -14.42 -7.31 1.06
N ALA A 52 -14.08 -6.48 2.05
CA ALA A 52 -14.05 -6.87 3.46
C ALA A 52 -15.44 -7.23 4.00
N ILE A 53 -16.49 -6.50 3.60
CA ILE A 53 -17.88 -6.81 3.96
C ILE A 53 -18.32 -8.14 3.33
N MET A 54 -18.03 -8.35 2.05
CA MET A 54 -18.33 -9.62 1.38
C MET A 54 -17.63 -10.80 2.06
N LEU A 55 -16.36 -10.62 2.43
CA LEU A 55 -15.58 -11.60 3.17
C LEU A 55 -16.21 -11.92 4.53
N PHE A 56 -16.61 -10.90 5.28
CA PHE A 56 -17.26 -11.06 6.59
C PHE A 56 -18.62 -11.77 6.48
N GLN A 57 -19.45 -11.41 5.51
CA GLN A 57 -20.72 -12.09 5.27
C GLN A 57 -20.52 -13.56 4.91
N TYR A 58 -19.54 -13.85 4.05
CA TYR A 58 -19.18 -15.22 3.71
C TYR A 58 -18.75 -16.03 4.95
N LEU A 59 -17.95 -15.44 5.85
CA LEU A 59 -17.56 -16.08 7.11
C LEU A 59 -18.76 -16.42 8.00
N MET A 60 -19.70 -15.49 8.16
CA MET A 60 -20.89 -15.71 8.98
C MET A 60 -21.74 -16.88 8.47
N ILE A 61 -21.70 -17.16 7.16
CA ILE A 61 -22.48 -18.23 6.54
C ILE A 61 -21.70 -19.57 6.53
N TYR A 62 -20.40 -19.54 6.26
CA TYR A 62 -19.60 -20.75 5.95
C TYR A 62 -18.46 -21.06 6.94
N GLY A 63 -18.28 -20.26 8.00
CA GLY A 63 -17.12 -20.33 8.91
C GLY A 63 -16.92 -21.63 9.70
N TYR A 64 -17.86 -22.59 9.62
CA TYR A 64 -17.86 -23.78 10.47
C TYR A 64 -16.91 -24.92 10.03
N ARG A 65 -16.18 -24.82 8.91
CA ARG A 65 -15.31 -25.90 8.42
C ARG A 65 -14.05 -25.41 7.72
N GLY A 66 -12.87 -25.55 8.35
CA GLY A 66 -11.55 -25.61 7.69
C GLY A 66 -11.19 -24.51 6.67
N ILE A 67 -11.88 -23.37 6.69
CA ILE A 67 -11.68 -22.22 5.76
C ILE A 67 -10.94 -21.08 6.47
N PHE A 68 -10.58 -21.26 7.75
CA PHE A 68 -9.91 -20.24 8.55
C PHE A 68 -8.58 -19.80 7.93
N GLU A 69 -7.78 -20.75 7.42
CA GLU A 69 -6.50 -20.49 6.78
C GLU A 69 -6.67 -19.67 5.50
N PHE A 70 -7.67 -20.02 4.67
CA PHE A 70 -7.98 -19.28 3.45
C PHE A 70 -8.44 -17.85 3.76
N TYR A 71 -9.24 -17.67 4.81
CA TYR A 71 -9.65 -16.35 5.30
C TYR A 71 -8.47 -15.52 5.81
N LEU A 72 -7.58 -16.14 6.59
CA LEU A 72 -6.41 -15.45 7.14
C LEU A 72 -5.51 -14.97 6.00
N LEU A 73 -5.33 -15.80 4.97
CA LEU A 73 -4.61 -15.46 3.75
C LEU A 73 -5.29 -14.32 2.97
N LEU A 74 -6.62 -14.38 2.79
CA LEU A 74 -7.36 -13.35 2.06
C LEU A 74 -7.39 -12.00 2.80
N SER A 75 -7.53 -12.03 4.13
CA SER A 75 -7.42 -10.85 5.00
C SER A 75 -6.02 -10.25 4.94
N TRP A 76 -4.99 -11.09 4.97
CA TRP A 76 -3.61 -10.66 4.85
C TRP A 76 -3.35 -9.99 3.49
N PHE A 77 -3.80 -10.58 2.38
CA PHE A 77 -3.74 -9.95 1.07
C PHE A 77 -4.51 -8.61 1.03
N GLY A 78 -5.65 -8.53 1.70
CA GLY A 78 -6.40 -7.28 1.86
C GLY A 78 -5.58 -6.19 2.56
N LEU A 79 -4.85 -6.52 3.64
CA LEU A 79 -3.97 -5.58 4.33
C LEU A 79 -2.80 -5.13 3.45
N LEU A 80 -2.18 -6.05 2.70
CA LEU A 80 -1.12 -5.71 1.74
C LEU A 80 -1.65 -4.74 0.68
N LEU A 81 -2.83 -5.04 0.13
CA LEU A 81 -3.50 -4.19 -0.85
C LEU A 81 -3.82 -2.80 -0.28
N PHE A 82 -4.29 -2.76 0.97
CA PHE A 82 -4.55 -1.51 1.69
C PHE A 82 -3.30 -0.65 1.83
N ASN A 83 -2.17 -1.26 2.18
CA ASN A 83 -0.90 -0.56 2.28
C ASN A 83 -0.44 -0.01 0.92
N GLY A 84 -0.55 -0.80 -0.15
CA GLY A 84 -0.26 -0.33 -1.50
C GLY A 84 -1.14 0.85 -1.92
N LEU A 85 -2.46 0.70 -1.79
CA LEU A 85 -3.46 1.68 -2.24
C LEU A 85 -3.40 2.99 -1.46
N SER A 86 -3.27 2.94 -0.13
CA SER A 86 -3.21 4.15 0.69
C SER A 86 -2.02 5.02 0.28
N ASN A 87 -0.84 4.42 0.14
CA ASN A 87 0.36 5.12 -0.34
C ASN A 87 0.20 5.62 -1.78
N TYR A 88 -0.41 4.83 -2.67
CA TYR A 88 -0.68 5.26 -4.05
C TYR A 88 -1.56 6.51 -4.10
N PHE A 89 -2.68 6.49 -3.39
CA PHE A 89 -3.61 7.62 -3.36
C PHE A 89 -2.99 8.82 -2.69
N THR A 90 -2.23 8.66 -1.60
CA THR A 90 -1.51 9.76 -0.96
C THR A 90 -0.57 10.47 -1.93
N VAL A 91 0.22 9.74 -2.74
CA VAL A 91 1.06 10.36 -3.77
C VAL A 91 0.22 11.09 -4.82
N LYS A 92 -0.88 10.48 -5.29
CA LYS A 92 -1.76 11.09 -6.30
C LYS A 92 -2.46 12.35 -5.82
N ILE A 93 -2.91 12.35 -4.57
CA ILE A 93 -3.54 13.52 -3.96
C ILE A 93 -2.50 14.62 -3.72
N ALA A 94 -1.29 14.29 -3.25
CA ALA A 94 -0.22 15.27 -3.11
C ALA A 94 0.14 15.91 -4.47
N GLN A 95 0.26 15.09 -5.53
CA GLN A 95 0.46 15.56 -6.90
C GLN A 95 -0.67 16.51 -7.36
N ALA A 96 -1.92 16.25 -6.95
CA ALA A 96 -3.04 17.12 -7.30
C ALA A 96 -3.04 18.44 -6.51
N TYR A 97 -2.56 18.45 -5.26
CA TYR A 97 -2.49 19.66 -4.44
C TYR A 97 -1.31 20.58 -4.78
N GLU A 98 -0.22 20.05 -5.33
CA GLU A 98 0.95 20.83 -5.74
C GLU A 98 1.32 20.57 -7.22
N PRO A 99 0.51 21.07 -8.18
CA PRO A 99 0.73 20.83 -9.61
C PRO A 99 2.06 21.41 -10.11
N ASP A 100 2.52 22.51 -9.53
CA ASP A 100 3.74 23.22 -9.95
C ASP A 100 5.04 22.58 -9.41
N ASN A 101 4.93 21.60 -8.51
CA ASN A 101 6.10 20.94 -7.92
C ASN A 101 6.64 19.84 -8.84
N ALA A 102 7.55 20.20 -9.74
CA ALA A 102 8.14 19.28 -10.72
C ALA A 102 8.77 18.02 -10.09
N ARG A 103 9.33 18.13 -8.88
CA ARG A 103 9.91 16.97 -8.15
C ARG A 103 8.84 15.98 -7.74
N LEU A 104 7.68 16.47 -7.31
CA LEU A 104 6.53 15.66 -6.91
C LEU A 104 5.84 15.02 -8.12
N GLN A 105 5.69 15.77 -9.21
CA GLN A 105 5.09 15.26 -10.46
C GLN A 105 5.94 14.19 -11.14
N ALA A 106 7.27 14.25 -10.97
CA ALA A 106 8.18 13.23 -11.48
C ALA A 106 8.01 11.86 -10.78
N ILE A 107 7.32 11.80 -9.64
CA ILE A 107 7.19 10.57 -8.86
C ILE A 107 6.22 9.60 -9.53
N SER A 108 6.68 8.37 -9.72
CA SER A 108 5.84 7.32 -10.29
C SER A 108 5.01 6.61 -9.20
N ALA A 109 3.78 7.06 -9.01
CA ALA A 109 2.84 6.47 -8.05
C ALA A 109 2.65 4.95 -8.23
N LYS A 110 2.68 4.44 -9.47
CA LYS A 110 2.59 2.98 -9.75
C LYS A 110 3.73 2.18 -9.11
N HIS A 111 4.95 2.73 -9.13
CA HIS A 111 6.09 2.08 -8.51
C HIS A 111 6.01 2.14 -6.98
N VAL A 112 5.47 3.24 -6.43
CA VAL A 112 5.17 3.37 -5.00
C VAL A 112 4.11 2.37 -4.55
N PHE A 113 3.05 2.18 -5.34
CA PHE A 113 1.98 1.20 -5.08
C PHE A 113 2.56 -0.21 -4.91
N LEU A 114 3.22 -0.71 -5.96
CA LEU A 114 3.74 -2.08 -6.00
C LEU A 114 4.85 -2.33 -4.96
N TYR A 115 5.72 -1.35 -4.71
CA TYR A 115 6.74 -1.47 -3.67
C TYR A 115 6.13 -1.57 -2.27
N ASN A 116 5.11 -0.76 -1.97
CA ASN A 116 4.44 -0.80 -0.68
C ASN A 116 3.51 -2.01 -0.54
N LEU A 117 2.83 -2.43 -1.61
CA LEU A 117 2.03 -3.65 -1.67
C LEU A 117 2.85 -4.88 -1.24
N LEU A 118 4.09 -4.97 -1.71
CA LEU A 118 4.99 -6.10 -1.46
C LEU A 118 6.03 -5.80 -0.38
N SER A 119 5.81 -4.77 0.45
CA SER A 119 6.76 -4.38 1.49
C SER A 119 6.94 -5.50 2.50
N ILE A 120 8.13 -6.11 2.51
CA ILE A 120 8.40 -7.33 3.30
C ILE A 120 8.22 -7.10 4.81
N GLY A 121 8.64 -5.93 5.30
CA GLY A 121 8.50 -5.57 6.71
C GLY A 121 7.04 -5.43 7.11
N PHE A 122 6.23 -4.78 6.27
CA PHE A 122 4.79 -4.66 6.51
C PHE A 122 4.10 -6.02 6.40
N ALA A 123 4.49 -6.86 5.43
CA ALA A 123 3.90 -8.17 5.20
C ALA A 123 4.12 -9.14 6.37
N ILE A 124 5.33 -9.19 6.91
CA ILE A 124 5.64 -10.01 8.08
C ILE A 124 4.92 -9.48 9.32
N LEU A 125 4.94 -8.15 9.54
CA LEU A 125 4.28 -7.53 10.68
C LEU A 125 2.76 -7.75 10.66
N SER A 126 2.13 -7.53 9.52
CA SER A 126 0.68 -7.70 9.39
C SER A 126 0.24 -9.16 9.54
N LEU A 127 1.05 -10.11 9.04
CA LEU A 127 0.80 -11.53 9.25
C LEU A 127 0.89 -11.91 10.73
N PHE A 128 1.94 -11.43 11.42
CA PHE A 128 2.12 -11.67 12.85
C PHE A 128 0.95 -11.12 13.66
N ILE A 129 0.52 -9.88 13.38
CA ILE A 129 -0.65 -9.28 14.04
C ILE A 129 -1.92 -10.10 13.78
N LEU A 130 -2.16 -10.52 12.53
CA LEU A 130 -3.35 -11.32 12.20
C LEU A 130 -3.38 -12.67 12.92
N ILE A 131 -2.25 -13.37 13.00
CA ILE A 131 -2.16 -14.65 13.71
C ILE A 131 -2.37 -14.42 15.21
N PHE A 132 -1.69 -13.44 15.81
CA PHE A 132 -1.78 -13.18 17.25
C PHE A 132 -3.19 -12.75 17.67
N VAL A 133 -3.80 -11.80 16.94
CA VAL A 133 -5.17 -11.34 17.21
C VAL A 133 -6.19 -12.43 16.88
N GLY A 134 -6.01 -13.15 15.77
CA GLY A 134 -6.89 -14.26 15.39
C GLY A 134 -6.90 -15.35 16.45
N LEU A 135 -5.73 -15.79 16.91
CA LEU A 135 -5.64 -16.80 17.97
C LEU A 135 -6.23 -16.29 19.30
N PHE A 136 -6.01 -15.04 19.68
CA PHE A 136 -6.55 -14.48 20.92
C PHE A 136 -8.08 -14.36 20.93
N VAL A 137 -8.70 -14.06 19.78
CA VAL A 137 -10.16 -13.90 19.67
C VAL A 137 -10.90 -15.25 19.63
N PHE A 138 -10.24 -16.30 19.14
CA PHE A 138 -10.85 -17.63 18.97
C PHE A 138 -10.36 -18.70 19.97
N ALA A 139 -9.42 -18.36 20.86
CA ALA A 139 -9.00 -19.19 22.00
C ALA A 139 -9.79 -18.85 23.26
#